data_AF-A0A4Q3DDC5-F1
#
_entry.id   AF-A0A4Q3DDC5-F1
#
_cell.length_a   1.000
_cell.length_b   1.000
_cell.length_c   1.000
_cell.angle_alpha   90.00
_cell.angle_beta   90.00
_cell.angle_gamma   90.00
#
_symmetry.space_group_name_H-M   'P 1'
#
loop_
_entity.id
_entity.type
_entity.pdbx_description
1 polymer ?
#
loop_
_entity_poly.entity_id
_entity_poly.type
_entity_poly.pdbx_seq_one_letter_code
_entity_poly.pdbx_strand_id
1 'polypeptide(L)'
;MSGSKAILFLSVLFLVAACSPKIRPVAPVSAKTDEQSNREKAEAEKAAEAAKPVTETPKVVKANRTPSIALLLPFDLDHVDLSKNTSSKNLLKTNIAVDFYEGFKLALDSLSGSGQNYKLTVFDTKDEVSQAQKLSQTAAIRNSDLIVGPVFPAGVQAFSADINTLHKPLVSPLSAASPANYNNPNLITVTPPLEFHAWRVAKYIQENIRPKTVYILRSGFTEENKYILPF
;
A
#
# COMPACT_ATOMS: atom_id res chain seq x y z
N MET A 1 -7.51 75.59 39.28
CA MET A 1 -8.15 74.36 39.81
C MET A 1 -8.47 73.45 38.62
N SER A 2 -7.68 72.40 38.42
CA SER A 2 -8.03 71.01 38.71
C SER A 2 -8.63 70.27 37.51
N GLY A 3 -7.81 70.05 36.48
CA GLY A 3 -8.04 69.07 35.41
C GLY A 3 -7.14 67.83 35.51
N SER A 4 -6.37 67.65 36.60
CA SER A 4 -5.34 66.59 36.69
C SER A 4 -5.80 65.30 37.39
N LYS A 5 -7.05 65.22 37.87
CA LYS A 5 -7.54 64.05 38.62
C LYS A 5 -8.22 62.98 37.76
N ALA A 6 -8.68 63.31 36.54
CA ALA A 6 -9.33 62.34 35.66
C ALA A 6 -8.33 61.49 34.85
N ILE A 7 -7.16 62.04 34.49
CA ILE A 7 -6.13 61.32 33.73
C ILE A 7 -5.42 60.28 34.61
N LEU A 8 -5.34 60.52 35.91
CA LEU A 8 -4.67 59.64 36.86
C LEU A 8 -5.49 58.37 37.18
N PHE A 9 -6.81 58.39 36.95
CA PHE A 9 -7.67 57.21 37.12
C PHE A 9 -7.76 56.33 35.86
N LEU A 10 -7.53 56.89 34.65
CA LEU A 10 -7.53 56.10 33.41
C LEU A 10 -6.22 55.31 33.22
N SER A 11 -5.10 55.79 33.76
CA SER A 11 -3.81 55.09 33.70
C SER A 11 -3.68 53.91 34.68
N VAL A 12 -4.54 53.84 35.70
CA VAL A 12 -4.51 52.74 36.69
C VAL A 12 -5.33 51.52 36.24
N LEU A 13 -6.30 51.68 35.33
CA LEU A 13 -7.13 50.57 34.86
C LEU A 13 -6.47 49.71 33.77
N PHE A 14 -5.43 50.22 33.08
CA PHE A 14 -4.70 49.46 32.06
C PHE A 14 -3.58 48.56 32.61
N LEU A 15 -3.27 48.66 33.91
CA LEU A 15 -2.17 47.91 34.54
C LEU A 15 -2.58 46.56 35.16
N VAL A 16 -3.87 46.20 35.17
CA VAL A 16 -4.35 44.97 35.84
C VAL A 16 -4.92 43.91 34.87
N ALA A 17 -4.90 44.14 33.56
CA ALA A 17 -5.40 43.19 32.56
C ALA A 17 -4.31 42.49 31.72
N ALA A 18 -3.05 42.49 32.18
CA ALA A 18 -1.95 41.75 31.55
C ALA A 18 -1.58 40.50 32.36
N CYS A 19 -2.53 39.56 32.50
CA CYS A 19 -2.23 38.21 32.95
C CYS A 19 -1.76 37.37 31.75
N SER A 20 -0.47 37.43 31.44
CA SER A 20 0.21 36.40 30.63
C SER A 20 0.57 35.21 31.53
N PRO A 21 0.44 33.95 31.10
CA PRO A 21 0.77 32.82 31.95
C PRO A 21 2.26 32.81 32.30
N LYS A 22 2.51 32.59 33.59
CA LYS A 22 3.79 32.61 34.29
C LYS A 22 4.75 31.57 33.70
N ILE A 23 5.75 32.01 32.93
CA ILE A 23 6.90 31.20 32.52
C ILE A 23 7.80 31.04 33.74
N ARG A 24 8.03 29.79 34.17
CA ARG A 24 9.03 29.47 35.21
C ARG A 24 10.43 29.65 34.62
N PRO A 25 11.35 30.38 35.26
CA PRO A 25 12.74 30.35 34.85
C PRO A 25 13.31 28.97 35.18
N VAL A 26 13.82 28.28 34.15
CA VAL A 26 14.64 27.09 34.33
C VAL A 26 15.94 27.55 34.99
N ALA A 27 16.23 27.01 36.17
CA ALA A 27 17.53 27.19 36.83
C ALA A 27 18.66 26.70 35.91
N PRO A 28 19.84 27.32 35.92
CA PRO A 28 20.96 26.87 35.11
C PRO A 28 21.48 25.55 35.71
N VAL A 29 21.03 24.42 35.16
CA VAL A 29 21.71 23.15 35.35
C VAL A 29 22.82 23.08 34.32
N SER A 30 23.99 23.44 34.81
CA SER A 30 25.31 22.99 34.41
C SER A 30 25.34 21.74 33.50
N ALA A 31 26.01 21.89 32.35
CA ALA A 31 26.82 20.90 31.67
C ALA A 31 26.37 19.43 31.71
N LYS A 32 25.55 19.01 30.74
CA LYS A 32 25.52 17.63 30.19
C LYS A 32 25.12 17.68 28.71
N THR A 33 25.91 18.36 27.91
CA THR A 33 25.96 18.17 26.46
C THR A 33 27.14 17.24 26.23
N ASP A 34 26.89 16.03 25.73
CA ASP A 34 27.83 15.17 24.93
C ASP A 34 27.46 13.67 24.98
N GLU A 35 26.74 13.19 25.99
CA GLU A 35 26.39 11.75 26.07
C GLU A 35 25.08 11.36 25.36
N GLN A 36 24.10 12.25 25.25
CA GLN A 36 22.82 11.94 24.58
C GLN A 36 22.90 12.00 23.05
N SER A 37 23.70 12.91 22.49
CA SER A 37 23.93 12.99 21.03
C SER A 37 24.73 11.80 20.50
N ASN A 38 25.64 11.24 21.32
CA ASN A 38 26.40 10.05 20.96
C ASN A 38 25.59 8.75 21.06
N ARG A 39 24.54 8.69 21.91
CA ARG A 39 23.64 7.52 21.94
C ARG A 39 22.69 7.48 20.73
N GLU A 40 22.15 8.62 20.30
CA GLU A 40 21.34 8.70 19.07
C GLU A 40 22.15 8.38 17.81
N LYS A 41 23.41 8.83 17.72
CA LYS A 41 24.31 8.44 16.61
C LYS A 41 24.69 6.97 16.65
N ALA A 42 24.97 6.40 17.82
CA ALA A 42 25.31 4.98 17.96
C ALA A 42 24.12 4.05 17.69
N GLU A 43 22.89 4.47 18.04
CA GLU A 43 21.66 3.72 17.69
C GLU A 43 21.31 3.86 16.21
N ALA A 44 21.55 5.02 15.59
CA ALA A 44 21.38 5.22 14.15
C ALA A 44 22.41 4.45 13.31
N GLU A 45 23.68 4.36 13.75
CA GLU A 45 24.70 3.53 13.09
C GLU A 45 24.40 2.03 13.23
N LYS A 46 23.92 1.58 14.40
CA LYS A 46 23.53 0.18 14.63
C LYS A 46 22.26 -0.21 13.86
N ALA A 47 21.34 0.72 13.64
CA ALA A 47 20.17 0.53 12.78
C ALA A 47 20.51 0.57 11.27
N ALA A 48 21.50 1.37 10.87
CA ALA A 48 22.00 1.40 9.49
C ALA A 48 22.81 0.14 9.13
N GLU A 49 23.53 -0.46 10.08
CA GLU A 49 24.25 -1.72 9.87
C GLU A 49 23.32 -2.93 9.73
N ALA A 50 22.14 -2.90 10.36
CA ALA A 50 21.09 -3.92 10.24
C ALA A 50 20.27 -3.82 8.92
N ALA A 51 20.44 -2.76 8.14
CA ALA A 51 19.68 -2.49 6.91
C ALA A 51 20.49 -2.73 5.63
N LYS A 52 21.58 -3.53 5.67
CA LYS A 52 22.19 -4.01 4.43
C LYS A 52 21.14 -4.83 3.68
N PRO A 53 20.83 -4.50 2.40
CA PRO A 53 19.93 -5.30 1.61
C PRO A 53 20.47 -6.73 1.59
N VAL A 54 19.64 -7.70 1.97
CA VAL A 54 19.95 -9.13 1.88
C VAL A 54 20.33 -9.40 0.43
N THR A 55 21.64 -9.44 0.18
CA THR A 55 22.24 -9.67 -1.13
C THR A 55 22.47 -11.16 -1.34
N GLU A 56 21.69 -12.00 -0.65
CA GLU A 56 21.62 -13.42 -0.96
C GLU A 56 20.43 -13.60 -1.90
N THR A 57 20.72 -13.65 -3.20
CA THR A 57 19.79 -14.24 -4.16
C THR A 57 19.35 -15.59 -3.60
N PRO A 58 18.04 -15.83 -3.37
CA PRO A 58 17.56 -17.09 -2.83
C PRO A 58 18.15 -18.22 -3.66
N LYS A 59 18.84 -19.18 -3.02
CA LYS A 59 19.34 -20.36 -3.70
C LYS A 59 18.13 -21.04 -4.35
N VAL A 60 18.06 -20.98 -5.67
CA VAL A 60 17.00 -21.61 -6.45
C VAL A 60 17.08 -23.11 -6.16
N VAL A 61 16.17 -23.58 -5.30
CA VAL A 61 16.02 -25.00 -5.02
C VAL A 61 15.53 -25.62 -6.30
N LYS A 62 16.38 -26.39 -7.00
CA LYS A 62 15.95 -27.16 -8.15
C LYS A 62 14.91 -28.17 -7.68
N ALA A 63 13.64 -27.87 -7.96
CA ALA A 63 12.58 -28.83 -7.78
C ALA A 63 12.81 -29.97 -8.77
N ASN A 64 12.78 -31.23 -8.32
CA ASN A 64 12.83 -32.42 -9.18
C ASN A 64 11.54 -32.62 -10.00
N ARG A 65 10.74 -31.57 -10.15
CA ARG A 65 9.49 -31.53 -10.92
C ARG A 65 9.26 -30.13 -11.47
N THR A 66 8.49 -30.03 -12.55
CA THR A 66 8.04 -28.75 -13.09
C THR A 66 7.14 -28.03 -12.07
N PRO A 67 7.50 -26.82 -11.61
CA PRO A 67 6.64 -26.06 -10.70
C PRO A 67 5.33 -25.67 -11.37
N SER A 68 4.24 -25.61 -10.61
CA SER A 68 2.90 -25.29 -11.12
C SER A 68 2.40 -23.92 -10.65
N ILE A 69 1.75 -23.20 -11.56
CA ILE A 69 1.17 -21.88 -11.33
C ILE A 69 -0.33 -21.96 -11.59
N ALA A 70 -1.13 -21.53 -10.62
CA ALA A 70 -2.54 -21.25 -10.80
C ALA A 70 -2.73 -19.74 -11.06
N LEU A 71 -3.31 -19.38 -12.20
CA LEU A 71 -3.55 -17.99 -12.60
C LEU A 71 -5.06 -17.71 -12.64
N LEU A 72 -5.51 -16.79 -11.82
CA LEU A 72 -6.91 -16.44 -11.62
C LEU A 72 -7.20 -15.05 -12.20
N LEU A 73 -7.95 -15.00 -13.30
CA LEU A 73 -8.25 -13.76 -14.02
C LEU A 73 -9.75 -13.61 -14.31
N PRO A 74 -10.29 -12.37 -14.31
CA PRO A 74 -11.71 -12.11 -14.52
C PRO A 74 -12.03 -12.01 -16.02
N PHE A 75 -11.93 -13.12 -16.75
CA PHE A 75 -12.27 -13.13 -18.17
C PHE A 75 -13.76 -12.91 -18.40
N ASP A 76 -14.58 -13.39 -17.47
CA ASP A 76 -16.03 -13.26 -17.49
C ASP A 76 -16.65 -13.81 -18.78
N LEU A 77 -16.15 -14.98 -19.21
CA LEU A 77 -16.44 -15.53 -20.55
C LEU A 77 -17.92 -15.84 -20.78
N ASP A 78 -18.70 -16.02 -19.71
CA ASP A 78 -20.14 -16.30 -19.77
C ASP A 78 -20.97 -15.06 -20.14
N HIS A 79 -20.41 -13.86 -19.98
CA HIS A 79 -21.10 -12.60 -20.22
C HIS A 79 -20.54 -11.81 -21.41
N VAL A 80 -19.46 -12.30 -22.01
CA VAL A 80 -18.87 -11.72 -23.22
C VAL A 80 -19.64 -12.19 -24.45
N ASP A 81 -20.46 -11.30 -25.01
CA ASP A 81 -21.11 -11.49 -26.31
C ASP A 81 -20.32 -10.74 -27.40
N LEU A 82 -19.54 -11.49 -28.18
CA LEU A 82 -18.75 -10.96 -29.30
C LEU A 82 -19.61 -10.65 -30.54
N SER A 83 -20.86 -11.10 -30.58
CA SER A 83 -21.76 -10.91 -31.72
C SER A 83 -22.51 -9.58 -31.67
N LYS A 84 -22.58 -8.96 -30.49
CA LYS A 84 -23.19 -7.63 -30.29
C LYS A 84 -22.11 -6.57 -30.35
N ASN A 85 -22.50 -5.36 -30.77
CA ASN A 85 -21.68 -4.16 -30.60
C ASN A 85 -21.63 -3.81 -29.10
N THR A 86 -20.87 -4.63 -28.36
CA THR A 86 -20.81 -4.61 -26.92
C THR A 86 -20.08 -3.34 -26.49
N SER A 87 -20.79 -2.47 -25.77
CA SER A 87 -20.22 -1.22 -25.27
C SER A 87 -18.90 -1.48 -24.54
N SER A 88 -17.88 -0.67 -24.86
CA SER A 88 -16.52 -0.77 -24.31
C SER A 88 -16.46 -0.82 -22.77
N LYS A 89 -17.47 -0.29 -22.07
CA LYS A 89 -17.60 -0.39 -20.62
C LYS A 89 -17.83 -1.82 -20.11
N ASN A 90 -18.51 -2.67 -20.88
CA ASN A 90 -18.79 -4.06 -20.50
C ASN A 90 -17.56 -4.96 -20.68
N LEU A 91 -16.59 -4.56 -21.51
CA LEU A 91 -15.38 -5.33 -21.78
C LEU A 91 -14.17 -4.88 -20.95
N LEU A 92 -14.30 -3.84 -20.12
CA LEU A 92 -13.14 -3.29 -19.40
C LEU A 92 -12.42 -4.34 -18.55
N LYS A 93 -13.16 -5.18 -17.82
CA LYS A 93 -12.59 -6.22 -16.96
C LYS A 93 -11.97 -7.35 -17.78
N THR A 94 -12.66 -7.79 -18.83
CA THR A 94 -12.15 -8.78 -19.78
C THR A 94 -10.87 -8.29 -20.45
N ASN A 95 -10.79 -7.03 -20.87
CA ASN A 95 -9.59 -6.44 -21.45
C ASN A 95 -8.42 -6.46 -20.45
N ILE A 96 -8.66 -6.06 -19.19
CA ILE A 96 -7.64 -6.17 -18.12
C ILE A 96 -7.15 -7.62 -17.97
N ALA A 97 -8.05 -8.60 -18.01
CA ALA A 97 -7.69 -10.01 -17.92
C ALA A 97 -6.85 -10.48 -19.13
N VAL A 98 -7.24 -10.10 -20.34
CA VAL A 98 -6.53 -10.43 -21.58
C VAL A 98 -5.14 -9.78 -21.60
N ASP A 99 -5.05 -8.46 -21.37
CA ASP A 99 -3.79 -7.72 -21.36
C ASP A 99 -2.82 -8.31 -20.33
N PHE A 100 -3.31 -8.63 -19.12
CA PHE A 100 -2.48 -9.25 -18.10
C PHE A 100 -2.04 -10.66 -18.50
N TYR A 101 -2.93 -11.47 -19.07
CA TYR A 101 -2.60 -12.83 -19.52
C TYR A 101 -1.53 -12.82 -20.61
N GLU A 102 -1.61 -11.89 -21.56
CA GLU A 102 -0.61 -11.72 -22.61
C GLU A 102 0.75 -11.34 -22.02
N GLY A 103 0.80 -10.34 -21.14
CA GLY A 103 2.02 -9.97 -20.42
C GLY A 103 2.60 -11.12 -19.59
N PHE A 104 1.74 -11.89 -18.91
CA PHE A 104 2.15 -13.04 -18.12
C PHE A 104 2.75 -14.16 -18.98
N LYS A 105 2.15 -14.44 -20.14
CA LYS A 105 2.69 -15.39 -21.11
C LYS A 105 4.04 -14.95 -21.64
N LEU A 106 4.20 -13.68 -22.02
CA LEU A 106 5.49 -13.15 -22.47
C LEU A 106 6.59 -13.32 -21.40
N ALA A 107 6.25 -13.13 -20.12
CA ALA A 107 7.18 -13.40 -19.03
C ALA A 107 7.54 -14.88 -18.91
N LEU A 108 6.57 -15.80 -19.02
CA LEU A 108 6.83 -17.24 -19.04
C LEU A 108 7.66 -17.68 -20.25
N ASP A 109 7.42 -17.10 -21.42
CA ASP A 109 8.19 -17.37 -22.64
C ASP A 109 9.65 -16.91 -22.46
N SER A 110 9.87 -15.75 -21.84
CA SER A 110 11.22 -15.28 -21.47
C SER A 110 11.92 -16.23 -20.50
N LEU A 111 11.22 -16.75 -19.49
CA LEU A 111 11.78 -17.71 -18.52
C LEU A 111 12.06 -19.08 -19.16
N SER A 112 11.19 -19.50 -20.08
CA SER A 112 11.37 -20.76 -20.83
C SER A 112 12.61 -20.67 -21.72
N GLY A 113 12.88 -19.50 -22.31
CA GLY A 113 14.11 -19.22 -23.06
C GLY A 113 15.40 -19.37 -22.24
N SER A 114 15.35 -19.19 -20.91
CA SER A 114 16.46 -19.43 -19.99
C SER A 114 16.42 -20.81 -19.31
N GLY A 115 15.54 -21.71 -19.76
CA GLY A 115 15.44 -23.10 -19.30
C GLY A 115 14.54 -23.33 -18.09
N GLN A 116 13.81 -22.31 -17.61
CA GLN A 116 12.84 -22.45 -16.52
C GLN A 116 11.44 -22.68 -17.08
N ASN A 117 10.91 -23.88 -16.87
CA ASN A 117 9.59 -24.27 -17.35
C ASN A 117 8.59 -24.36 -16.20
N TYR A 118 7.34 -23.97 -16.47
CA TYR A 118 6.26 -23.94 -15.49
C TYR A 118 4.98 -24.56 -16.06
N LYS A 119 4.24 -25.29 -15.24
CA LYS A 119 2.89 -25.74 -15.60
C LYS A 119 1.88 -24.65 -15.23
N LEU A 120 1.38 -23.91 -16.21
CA LEU A 120 0.34 -22.90 -16.00
C LEU A 120 -1.06 -23.51 -16.11
N THR A 121 -1.92 -23.25 -15.11
CA THR A 121 -3.36 -23.51 -15.18
C THR A 121 -4.10 -22.18 -14.98
N VAL A 122 -5.01 -21.86 -15.90
CA VAL A 122 -5.74 -20.58 -15.89
C VAL A 122 -7.19 -20.82 -15.48
N PHE A 123 -7.71 -19.95 -14.62
CA PHE A 123 -9.06 -20.01 -14.08
C PHE A 123 -9.78 -18.68 -14.28
N ASP A 124 -11.03 -18.75 -14.73
CA ASP A 124 -11.90 -17.58 -14.84
C ASP A 124 -12.61 -17.31 -13.51
N THR A 125 -12.30 -16.15 -12.92
CA THR A 125 -12.93 -15.68 -11.68
C THR A 125 -14.23 -14.94 -11.91
N LYS A 126 -14.53 -14.51 -13.15
CA LYS A 126 -15.74 -13.76 -13.54
C LYS A 126 -15.96 -12.44 -12.77
N ASP A 127 -14.94 -11.99 -12.03
CA ASP A 127 -15.07 -10.94 -11.01
C ASP A 127 -16.21 -11.20 -9.99
N GLU A 128 -16.47 -12.48 -9.68
CA GLU A 128 -17.44 -12.87 -8.68
C GLU A 128 -16.74 -13.36 -7.40
N VAL A 129 -17.13 -12.78 -6.27
CA VAL A 129 -16.60 -13.16 -4.94
C VAL A 129 -16.88 -14.64 -4.65
N SER A 130 -18.07 -15.13 -4.97
CA SER A 130 -18.49 -16.52 -4.81
C SER A 130 -17.66 -17.48 -5.68
N GLN A 131 -17.39 -17.10 -6.92
CA GLN A 131 -16.56 -17.89 -7.83
C GLN A 131 -15.11 -17.95 -7.37
N ALA A 132 -14.54 -16.83 -6.91
CA ALA A 132 -13.22 -16.82 -6.30
C ALA A 132 -13.15 -17.76 -5.09
N GLN A 133 -14.14 -17.69 -4.19
CA GLN A 133 -14.24 -18.58 -3.03
C GLN A 133 -14.36 -20.05 -3.44
N LYS A 134 -15.18 -20.37 -4.44
CA LYS A 134 -15.31 -21.74 -4.97
C LYS A 134 -13.99 -22.27 -5.54
N LEU A 135 -13.30 -21.44 -6.32
CA LEU A 135 -12.01 -21.79 -6.93
C LEU A 135 -10.94 -22.10 -5.87
N SER A 136 -10.92 -21.34 -4.76
CA SER A 136 -10.00 -21.54 -3.63
C SER A 136 -10.03 -22.97 -3.07
N GLN A 137 -11.15 -23.67 -3.22
CA GLN A 137 -11.38 -25.01 -2.67
C GLN A 137 -10.97 -26.13 -3.63
N THR A 138 -10.60 -25.79 -4.87
CA THR A 138 -10.25 -26.79 -5.89
C THR A 138 -8.86 -27.38 -5.66
N ALA A 139 -8.71 -28.68 -5.89
CA ALA A 139 -7.42 -29.36 -5.76
C ALA A 139 -6.35 -28.78 -6.70
N ALA A 140 -6.72 -28.33 -7.89
CA ALA A 140 -5.79 -27.74 -8.85
C ALA A 140 -5.13 -26.46 -8.33
N ILE A 141 -5.87 -25.62 -7.60
CA ILE A 141 -5.36 -24.42 -6.95
C ILE A 141 -4.58 -24.79 -5.68
N ARG A 142 -5.14 -25.62 -4.80
CA ARG A 142 -4.51 -25.97 -3.52
C ARG A 142 -3.19 -26.72 -3.67
N ASN A 143 -3.04 -27.47 -4.76
CA ASN A 143 -1.82 -28.21 -5.08
C ASN A 143 -0.82 -27.41 -5.94
N SER A 144 -1.13 -26.15 -6.28
CA SER A 144 -0.19 -25.30 -7.01
C SER A 144 0.99 -24.85 -6.14
N ASP A 145 2.11 -24.49 -6.77
CA ASP A 145 3.28 -23.94 -6.08
C ASP A 145 3.18 -22.43 -5.90
N LEU A 146 2.53 -21.77 -6.85
CA LEU A 146 2.28 -20.34 -6.86
C LEU A 146 0.83 -20.08 -7.30
N ILE A 147 0.16 -19.20 -6.58
CA ILE A 147 -1.15 -18.70 -6.95
C ILE A 147 -1.00 -17.23 -7.34
N VAL A 148 -1.44 -16.87 -8.54
CA VAL A 148 -1.48 -15.49 -9.04
C VAL A 148 -2.93 -15.09 -9.25
N GLY A 149 -3.35 -13.99 -8.64
CA GLY A 149 -4.74 -13.54 -8.58
C GLY A 149 -5.48 -14.05 -7.32
N PRO A 150 -6.78 -13.73 -7.14
CA PRO A 150 -7.61 -12.94 -8.04
C PRO A 150 -7.12 -11.49 -8.22
N VAL A 151 -7.62 -10.81 -9.25
CA VAL A 151 -7.16 -9.46 -9.62
C VAL A 151 -7.73 -8.38 -8.69
N PHE A 152 -9.03 -8.45 -8.40
CA PHE A 152 -9.75 -7.38 -7.70
C PHE A 152 -9.83 -7.58 -6.18
N PRO A 153 -9.84 -6.49 -5.38
CA PRO A 153 -9.78 -6.54 -3.92
C PRO A 153 -10.78 -7.50 -3.25
N ALA A 154 -12.06 -7.45 -3.65
CA ALA A 154 -13.09 -8.27 -3.02
C ALA A 154 -12.86 -9.78 -3.26
N GLY A 155 -12.46 -10.16 -4.48
CA GLY A 155 -12.07 -11.52 -4.80
C GLY A 155 -10.84 -11.98 -4.04
N VAL A 156 -9.80 -11.13 -3.92
CA VAL A 156 -8.60 -11.43 -3.12
C VAL A 156 -8.96 -11.68 -1.65
N GLN A 157 -9.87 -10.90 -1.08
CA GLN A 157 -10.30 -11.06 0.31
C GLN A 157 -11.00 -12.39 0.55
N ALA A 158 -12.01 -12.71 -0.26
CA ALA A 158 -12.71 -14.00 -0.15
C ALA A 158 -11.78 -15.18 -0.39
N PHE A 159 -10.90 -15.07 -1.40
CA PHE A 159 -9.96 -16.13 -1.73
C PHE A 159 -8.92 -16.38 -0.62
N SER A 160 -8.35 -15.30 -0.07
CA SER A 160 -7.33 -15.37 0.98
C SER A 160 -7.83 -16.08 2.24
N ALA A 161 -9.08 -15.80 2.65
CA ALA A 161 -9.68 -16.40 3.83
C ALA A 161 -9.65 -17.94 3.80
N ASP A 162 -9.79 -18.54 2.62
CA ASP A 162 -9.85 -20.00 2.44
C ASP A 162 -8.48 -20.69 2.25
N ILE A 163 -7.44 -19.92 1.89
CA ILE A 163 -6.11 -20.46 1.55
C ILE A 163 -5.02 -20.11 2.55
N ASN A 164 -5.31 -19.26 3.54
CA ASN A 164 -4.34 -18.81 4.56
C ASN A 164 -3.59 -19.97 5.24
N THR A 165 -4.26 -21.11 5.45
CA THR A 165 -3.69 -22.28 6.11
C THR A 165 -2.75 -23.10 5.22
N LEU A 166 -2.76 -22.89 3.90
CA LEU A 166 -1.98 -23.66 2.94
C LEU A 166 -0.51 -23.19 2.86
N HIS A 167 -0.18 -22.03 3.44
CA HIS A 167 1.17 -21.45 3.40
C HIS A 167 1.73 -21.35 1.97
N LYS A 168 0.85 -21.09 0.99
CA LYS A 168 1.18 -20.93 -0.42
C LYS A 168 1.33 -19.46 -0.76
N PRO A 169 2.38 -19.04 -1.49
CA PRO A 169 2.48 -17.68 -1.99
C PRO A 169 1.27 -17.33 -2.85
N LEU A 170 0.59 -16.25 -2.47
CA LEU A 170 -0.54 -15.66 -3.18
C LEU A 170 -0.09 -14.31 -3.72
N VAL A 171 0.01 -14.16 -5.04
CA VAL A 171 0.43 -12.90 -5.66
C VAL A 171 -0.80 -12.17 -6.19
N SER A 172 -1.15 -11.02 -5.61
CA SER A 172 -2.15 -10.12 -6.20
C SER A 172 -1.48 -9.20 -7.22
N PRO A 173 -1.89 -9.28 -8.50
CA PRO A 173 -1.13 -8.65 -9.58
C PRO A 173 -1.40 -7.16 -9.75
N LEU A 174 -2.64 -6.69 -9.53
CA LEU A 174 -3.06 -5.33 -9.90
C LEU A 174 -3.73 -4.55 -8.76
N SER A 175 -4.01 -5.18 -7.60
CA SER A 175 -4.70 -4.51 -6.50
C SER A 175 -3.84 -3.41 -5.88
N ALA A 176 -4.36 -2.20 -5.80
CA ALA A 176 -3.76 -1.08 -5.06
C ALA A 176 -4.15 -1.06 -3.57
N ALA A 177 -4.89 -2.07 -3.10
CA ALA A 177 -5.23 -2.21 -1.69
C ALA A 177 -4.02 -2.69 -0.89
N SER A 178 -3.88 -2.20 0.34
CA SER A 178 -2.79 -2.62 1.22
C SER A 178 -2.87 -4.12 1.55
N PRO A 179 -1.77 -4.89 1.42
CA PRO A 179 -1.75 -6.30 1.82
C PRO A 179 -2.11 -6.50 3.30
N ALA A 180 -1.88 -5.49 4.15
CA ALA A 180 -2.25 -5.50 5.56
C ALA A 180 -3.77 -5.66 5.78
N ASN A 181 -4.60 -5.34 4.79
CA ASN A 181 -6.06 -5.44 4.89
C ASN A 181 -6.59 -6.88 4.77
N TYR A 182 -5.75 -7.83 4.37
CA TYR A 182 -6.21 -9.18 3.96
C TYR A 182 -5.94 -10.29 4.98
N ASN A 183 -5.31 -9.98 6.12
CA ASN A 183 -4.94 -10.95 7.16
C ASN A 183 -4.37 -12.27 6.57
N ASN A 184 -3.50 -12.15 5.57
CA ASN A 184 -2.88 -13.27 4.87
C ASN A 184 -1.37 -13.06 4.82
N PRO A 185 -0.57 -13.77 5.62
CA PRO A 185 0.89 -13.59 5.62
C PRO A 185 1.55 -14.05 4.33
N ASN A 186 0.85 -14.79 3.48
CA ASN A 186 1.35 -15.28 2.20
C ASN A 186 0.94 -14.40 1.01
N LEU A 187 0.18 -13.32 1.26
CA LEU A 187 -0.23 -12.37 0.21
C LEU A 187 0.93 -11.43 -0.13
N ILE A 188 1.26 -11.39 -1.41
CA ILE A 188 2.26 -10.53 -2.03
C ILE A 188 1.52 -9.62 -3.01
N THR A 189 1.60 -8.30 -2.84
CA THR A 189 1.05 -7.33 -3.81
C THR A 189 2.18 -6.79 -4.67
N VAL A 190 2.03 -6.87 -6.00
CA VAL A 190 3.02 -6.32 -6.94
C VAL A 190 2.86 -4.80 -7.07
N THR A 191 1.62 -4.31 -7.08
CA THR A 191 1.31 -2.88 -7.12
C THR A 191 1.52 -2.25 -5.73
N PRO A 192 2.26 -1.14 -5.63
CA PRO A 192 2.35 -0.38 -4.38
C PRO A 192 0.96 0.09 -3.90
N PRO A 193 0.65 -0.04 -2.60
CA PRO A 193 -0.57 0.52 -2.05
C PRO A 193 -0.73 2.02 -2.30
N LEU A 194 -1.97 2.49 -2.45
CA LEU A 194 -2.30 3.90 -2.74
C LEU A 194 -1.69 4.88 -1.71
N GLU A 195 -1.48 4.43 -0.48
CA GLU A 195 -0.78 5.19 0.57
C GLU A 195 0.63 5.61 0.15
N PHE A 196 1.41 4.72 -0.48
CA PHE A 196 2.76 5.07 -0.93
C PHE A 196 2.75 6.08 -2.08
N HIS A 197 1.73 6.02 -2.94
CA HIS A 197 1.54 7.03 -3.97
C HIS A 197 1.24 8.40 -3.35
N ALA A 198 0.31 8.45 -2.38
CA ALA A 198 -0.02 9.68 -1.66
C ALA A 198 1.21 10.26 -0.95
N TRP A 199 1.97 9.42 -0.24
CA TRP A 199 3.20 9.83 0.44
C TRP A 199 4.25 10.35 -0.53
N ARG A 200 4.45 9.66 -1.67
CA ARG A 200 5.43 10.08 -2.69
C ARG A 200 5.09 11.44 -3.30
N VAL A 201 3.80 11.70 -3.54
CA VAL A 201 3.29 12.99 -4.03
C VAL A 201 3.47 14.07 -2.97
N ALA A 202 3.08 13.82 -1.72
CA ALA A 202 3.26 14.77 -0.62
C ALA A 202 4.75 15.14 -0.43
N LYS A 203 5.63 14.13 -0.42
CA LYS A 203 7.08 14.31 -0.36
C LYS A 203 7.60 15.13 -1.54
N TYR A 204 7.15 14.84 -2.76
CA TYR A 204 7.54 15.62 -3.94
C TYR A 204 7.16 17.10 -3.81
N ILE A 205 5.92 17.39 -3.40
CA ILE A 205 5.42 18.75 -3.20
C ILE A 205 6.25 19.47 -2.12
N GLN A 206 6.53 18.80 -1.01
CA GLN A 206 7.31 19.36 0.09
C GLN A 206 8.76 19.65 -0.32
N GLU A 207 9.42 18.76 -1.05
CA GLU A 207 10.84 18.90 -1.39
C GLU A 207 11.07 19.86 -2.56
N ASN A 208 10.18 19.85 -3.56
CA ASN A 208 10.45 20.50 -4.85
C ASN A 208 9.61 21.75 -5.10
N ILE A 209 8.41 21.85 -4.52
CA ILE A 209 7.48 22.96 -4.80
C ILE A 209 7.38 23.92 -3.60
N ARG A 210 7.31 23.37 -2.38
CA ARG A 210 7.20 24.13 -1.12
C ARG A 210 6.07 25.18 -1.12
N PRO A 211 4.84 24.81 -1.52
CA PRO A 211 3.75 25.78 -1.61
C PRO A 211 3.31 26.23 -0.21
N LYS A 212 2.81 27.47 -0.10
CA LYS A 212 2.15 27.95 1.13
C LYS A 212 0.79 27.28 1.37
N THR A 213 0.13 26.83 0.31
CA THR A 213 -1.21 26.25 0.37
C THR A 213 -1.34 25.14 -0.66
N VAL A 214 -1.93 24.02 -0.25
CA VAL A 214 -2.24 22.88 -1.12
C VAL A 214 -3.76 22.73 -1.16
N TYR A 215 -4.31 22.70 -2.36
CA TYR A 215 -5.71 22.35 -2.59
C TYR A 215 -5.81 20.89 -3.01
N ILE A 216 -6.63 20.12 -2.32
CA ILE A 216 -6.87 18.71 -2.66
C ILE A 216 -8.29 18.56 -3.16
N LEU A 217 -8.43 18.15 -4.42
CA LEU A 217 -9.71 17.80 -5.03
C LEU A 217 -9.99 16.33 -4.76
N ARG A 218 -11.22 16.03 -4.34
CA ARG A 218 -11.69 14.71 -3.94
C ARG A 218 -12.92 14.32 -4.74
N SER A 219 -13.07 13.04 -5.08
CA SER A 219 -14.27 12.57 -5.78
C SER A 219 -15.46 12.34 -4.84
N GLY A 220 -15.23 12.40 -3.51
CA GLY A 220 -16.27 12.37 -2.49
C GLY A 220 -16.45 11.01 -1.80
N PHE A 221 -15.57 10.05 -2.07
CA PHE A 221 -15.63 8.74 -1.40
C PHE A 221 -14.97 8.81 -0.03
N THR A 222 -15.57 8.14 0.97
CA THR A 222 -15.06 8.14 2.35
C THR A 222 -13.66 7.56 2.48
N GLU A 223 -13.31 6.57 1.65
CA GLU A 223 -11.99 5.93 1.63
C GLU A 223 -10.86 6.91 1.30
N GLU A 224 -11.16 7.99 0.57
CA GLU A 224 -10.16 9.02 0.23
C GLU A 224 -9.62 9.71 1.50
N ASN A 225 -10.43 9.79 2.56
CA ASN A 225 -10.04 10.43 3.83
C ASN A 225 -8.76 9.84 4.43
N LYS A 226 -8.47 8.57 4.15
CA LYS A 226 -7.24 7.88 4.60
C LYS A 226 -5.96 8.50 4.04
N TYR A 227 -6.04 9.23 2.93
CA TYR A 227 -4.88 9.79 2.22
C TYR A 227 -4.75 11.32 2.36
N ILE A 228 -5.64 11.94 3.12
CA ILE A 228 -5.80 13.41 3.18
C ILE A 228 -6.00 13.98 4.59
N LEU A 229 -6.26 13.13 5.59
CA LEU A 229 -6.30 13.51 7.00
C LEU A 229 -4.98 13.11 7.69
N PRO A 230 -4.55 13.84 8.73
CA PRO A 230 -3.25 14.49 8.71
C PRO A 230 -2.06 13.57 9.00
N PHE A 231 -1.03 13.82 8.18
CA PHE A 231 0.39 13.80 8.50
C PHE A 231 0.73 14.74 9.68
#